data_AF-A0A7Z9ZNY1-F1
#
_entry.id   AF-A0A7Z9ZNY1-F1
#
_cell.length_a   1.000
_cell.length_b   1.000
_cell.length_c   1.000
_cell.angle_alpha   90.00
_cell.angle_beta   90.00
_cell.angle_gamma   90.00
#
_symmetry.space_group_name_H-M   'P 1'
#
loop_
_entity.id
_entity.type
_entity.pdbx_description
1 polymer ?
#
loop_
_entity_poly.entity_id
_entity_poly.type
_entity_poly.pdbx_seq_one_letter_code
_entity_poly.pdbx_strand_id
1 'polypeptide(L)'
;MHINTIRVHAHIEPKRFYKLCDELGFLVWQDYNLQWGYIDTEAFQKEAIRQAKEMVDMLYNHPSIYMWSMHNEPPWNSDWMKWKYPDYNTTINKKLDDILYAK
;
A
#
# COMPACT_ATOMS: atom_id res chain seq x y z
N MET A 1 25.53 -9.01 4.62
CA MET A 1 24.14 -8.88 5.14
C MET A 1 23.33 -10.06 4.62
N HIS A 2 22.49 -10.65 5.46
CA HIS A 2 21.61 -11.79 5.10
C HIS A 2 20.16 -11.31 4.89
N ILE A 3 19.97 -10.33 4.01
CA ILE A 3 18.62 -9.83 3.67
C ILE A 3 18.04 -10.75 2.59
N ASN A 4 16.77 -11.11 2.74
CA ASN A 4 16.00 -11.89 1.77
C ASN A 4 14.62 -11.27 1.46
N THR A 5 14.26 -10.17 2.12
CA THR A 5 12.98 -9.48 1.92
C THR A 5 13.17 -7.97 1.87
N ILE A 6 12.44 -7.32 0.98
CA ILE A 6 12.40 -5.87 0.80
C ILE A 6 10.94 -5.40 0.87
N ARG A 7 10.65 -4.38 1.67
CA ARG A 7 9.36 -3.68 1.63
C ARG A 7 9.50 -2.41 0.80
N VAL A 8 8.73 -2.32 -0.28
CA VAL A 8 8.58 -1.07 -1.03
C VAL A 8 7.54 -0.23 -0.30
N HIS A 9 7.98 0.84 0.36
CA HIS A 9 7.18 1.58 1.33
C HIS A 9 6.40 2.72 0.68
N ALA A 10 5.07 2.61 0.64
CA ALA A 10 4.13 3.63 0.15
C ALA A 10 4.37 4.17 -1.29
N HIS A 11 5.00 3.39 -2.18
CA HIS A 11 5.18 3.75 -3.60
C HIS A 11 5.39 2.51 -4.47
N ILE A 12 5.53 2.71 -5.79
CA ILE A 12 5.83 1.67 -6.78
C ILE A 12 7.21 1.96 -7.37
N GLU A 13 8.07 0.95 -7.44
CA GLU A 13 9.41 1.08 -8.01
C GLU A 13 9.41 0.88 -9.54
N PRO A 14 10.47 1.25 -10.28
CA PRO A 14 10.58 0.94 -11.69
C PRO A 14 10.60 -0.57 -11.96
N LYS A 15 10.09 -1.02 -13.12
CA LYS A 15 10.07 -2.44 -13.53
C LYS A 15 11.41 -3.18 -13.38
N ARG A 16 12.53 -2.47 -13.52
CA ARG A 16 13.89 -3.03 -13.35
C ARG A 16 14.12 -3.54 -11.92
N PHE A 17 13.54 -2.90 -10.91
CA PHE A 17 13.65 -3.32 -9.51
C PHE A 17 13.03 -4.71 -9.31
N TYR A 18 11.77 -4.90 -9.72
CA TYR A 18 11.06 -6.17 -9.55
C TYR A 18 11.73 -7.29 -10.33
N LYS A 19 12.16 -7.02 -11.58
CA LYS A 19 12.92 -7.97 -12.37
C LYS A 19 14.20 -8.44 -11.66
N LEU A 20 14.94 -7.52 -11.04
CA LEU A 20 16.14 -7.90 -10.27
C LEU A 20 15.79 -8.69 -9.01
N CYS A 21 14.68 -8.39 -8.34
CA CYS A 21 14.23 -9.16 -7.19
C CYS A 21 13.87 -10.60 -7.59
N ASP A 22 13.19 -10.78 -8.72
CA ASP A 22 12.89 -12.10 -9.27
C ASP A 22 14.18 -12.90 -9.59
N GLU A 23 15.16 -12.26 -10.24
CA GLU A 23 16.41 -12.90 -10.66
C GLU A 23 17.33 -13.25 -9.48
N LEU A 24 17.35 -12.42 -8.44
CA LEU A 24 18.25 -12.57 -7.29
C LEU A 24 17.61 -13.37 -6.13
N GLY A 25 16.32 -13.65 -6.19
CA GLY A 25 15.60 -14.39 -5.15
C GLY A 25 15.27 -13.57 -3.91
N PHE A 26 14.86 -12.31 -4.09
CA PHE A 26 14.31 -11.48 -3.00
C PHE A 26 12.79 -11.58 -2.96
N LEU A 27 12.25 -11.61 -1.74
CA LEU A 27 10.83 -11.42 -1.50
C LEU A 27 10.51 -9.92 -1.42
N VAL A 28 9.42 -9.50 -2.04
CA VAL A 28 8.94 -8.12 -2.08
C VAL A 28 7.59 -8.03 -1.38
N TRP A 29 7.53 -7.23 -0.33
CA TRP A 29 6.29 -6.71 0.23
C TRP A 29 6.01 -5.38 -0.48
N GLN A 30 5.01 -5.38 -1.35
CA GLN A 30 4.60 -4.21 -2.11
C GLN A 30 3.50 -3.45 -1.38
N ASP A 31 3.79 -2.22 -0.93
CA ASP A 31 2.75 -1.30 -0.48
C ASP A 31 2.08 -0.59 -1.67
N TYR A 32 0.86 -0.11 -1.49
CA TYR A 32 0.23 0.87 -2.34
C TYR A 32 0.49 2.29 -1.82
N ASN A 33 0.28 3.32 -2.64
CA ASN A 33 0.61 4.72 -2.33
C ASN A 33 -0.39 5.43 -1.39
N LEU A 34 -0.92 4.71 -0.39
CA LEU A 34 -1.81 5.26 0.64
C LEU A 34 -1.09 5.31 1.98
N GLN A 35 -0.63 6.51 2.33
CA GLN A 35 0.08 6.78 3.57
C GLN A 35 -0.72 7.75 4.44
N TRP A 36 -0.87 7.39 5.72
CA TRP A 36 -1.57 8.21 6.72
C TRP A 36 -3.00 8.57 6.32
N GLY A 37 -3.55 9.66 6.87
CA GLY A 37 -4.85 10.19 6.48
C GLY A 37 -4.78 10.96 5.17
N TYR A 38 -5.74 10.70 4.28
CA TYR A 38 -5.91 11.41 3.01
C TYR A 38 -7.36 11.88 2.84
N ILE A 39 -7.61 12.61 1.76
CA ILE A 39 -8.96 13.10 1.44
C ILE A 39 -9.94 11.94 1.21
N ASP A 40 -10.94 11.81 2.09
CA ASP A 40 -11.88 10.69 2.08
C ASP A 40 -13.15 11.01 1.28
N THR A 41 -12.97 11.23 -0.03
CA THR A 41 -14.08 11.50 -0.97
C THR A 41 -14.33 10.32 -1.88
N GLU A 42 -15.55 10.20 -2.42
CA GLU A 42 -15.87 9.13 -3.39
C GLU A 42 -15.01 9.20 -4.65
N ALA A 43 -14.63 10.40 -5.09
CA ALA A 43 -13.74 10.58 -6.24
C ALA A 43 -12.36 9.99 -5.96
N PHE A 44 -11.79 10.28 -4.79
CA PHE A 44 -10.51 9.71 -4.37
C PHE A 44 -10.59 8.18 -4.23
N GLN A 45 -11.65 7.67 -3.59
CA GLN A 45 -11.87 6.23 -3.43
C GLN A 45 -11.93 5.51 -4.79
N LYS A 46 -12.68 6.04 -5.75
CA LYS A 46 -12.78 5.47 -7.12
C LYS A 46 -11.41 5.44 -7.80
N GLU A 47 -10.66 6.52 -7.70
CA GLU A 47 -9.35 6.62 -8.32
C GLU A 47 -8.32 5.70 -7.66
N ALA A 48 -8.31 5.63 -6.33
CA ALA A 48 -7.45 4.71 -5.58
C ALA A 48 -7.73 3.24 -5.95
N ILE A 49 -9.01 2.85 -6.09
CA ILE A 49 -9.38 1.50 -6.52
C ILE A 49 -8.91 1.22 -7.95
N ARG A 50 -9.06 2.18 -8.86
CA ARG A 50 -8.61 2.05 -10.25
C ARG A 50 -7.09 1.83 -10.32
N GLN A 51 -6.34 2.72 -9.68
CA GLN A 51 -4.88 2.66 -9.66
C GLN A 51 -4.34 1.42 -8.90
N ALA A 52 -5.01 0.97 -7.83
CA ALA A 52 -4.64 -0.26 -7.13
C ALA A 52 -4.74 -1.49 -8.06
N LYS A 53 -5.79 -1.59 -8.86
CA LYS A 53 -5.93 -2.64 -9.87
C LYS A 53 -4.83 -2.55 -10.93
N GLU A 54 -4.55 -1.35 -11.43
CA GLU A 54 -3.49 -1.15 -12.42
C GLU A 54 -2.10 -1.50 -11.88
N MET A 55 -1.83 -1.25 -10.60
CA MET A 55 -0.60 -1.71 -9.95
C MET A 55 -0.50 -3.23 -9.98
N VAL A 56 -1.56 -3.94 -9.57
CA VAL A 56 -1.59 -5.40 -9.58
C VAL A 56 -1.44 -5.91 -11.02
N ASP A 57 -2.20 -5.38 -11.98
CA ASP A 57 -2.12 -5.76 -13.40
C ASP A 57 -0.73 -5.51 -14.01
N MET A 58 0.00 -4.50 -13.53
CA MET A 58 1.37 -4.24 -13.97
C MET A 58 2.37 -5.23 -13.40
N LEU A 59 2.12 -5.74 -12.19
CA LEU A 59 3.13 -6.39 -11.36
C LEU A 59 2.84 -7.87 -11.03
N TYR A 60 1.65 -8.39 -11.34
CA TYR A 60 1.20 -9.74 -10.94
C TYR A 60 2.10 -10.89 -11.44
N ASN A 61 2.89 -10.66 -12.49
CA ASN A 61 3.82 -11.65 -13.04
C ASN A 61 5.19 -11.68 -12.33
N HIS A 62 5.42 -10.85 -11.32
CA HIS A 62 6.66 -10.84 -10.54
C HIS A 62 6.56 -11.82 -9.37
N PRO A 63 7.15 -13.03 -9.45
CA PRO A 63 7.09 -14.02 -8.37
C PRO A 63 7.79 -13.56 -7.09
N SER A 64 8.66 -12.54 -7.15
CA SER A 64 9.22 -11.92 -5.95
C SER A 64 8.16 -11.29 -5.06
N ILE A 65 7.04 -10.80 -5.59
CA ILE A 65 6.00 -10.15 -4.79
C ILE A 65 5.18 -11.20 -4.04
N TYR A 66 5.32 -11.21 -2.71
CA TYR A 66 4.64 -12.18 -1.84
C TYR A 66 3.51 -11.56 -1.01
N MET A 67 3.48 -10.23 -0.90
CA MET A 67 2.50 -9.49 -0.11
C MET A 67 2.13 -8.19 -0.80
N TRP A 68 0.83 -7.93 -0.87
CA TRP A 68 0.26 -6.63 -1.26
C TRP A 68 -0.32 -5.98 -0.02
N SER A 69 0.11 -4.76 0.29
CA SER A 69 -0.43 -3.98 1.39
C SER A 69 -1.00 -2.68 0.87
N MET A 70 -2.21 -2.33 1.28
CA MET A 70 -2.88 -1.15 0.74
C MET A 70 -2.57 0.11 1.53
N HIS A 71 -2.47 0.02 2.86
CA HIS A 71 -2.32 1.18 3.73
C HIS A 71 -1.03 1.13 4.54
N ASN A 72 -0.33 2.26 4.59
CA ASN A 72 0.67 2.52 5.61
C ASN A 72 0.11 3.45 6.69
N GLU A 73 0.01 2.95 7.91
CA GLU A 73 -0.40 3.72 9.10
C GLU A 73 -1.67 4.56 8.87
N PRO A 74 -2.79 3.95 8.44
CA PRO A 74 -4.03 4.71 8.29
C PRO A 74 -4.55 5.16 9.66
N PRO A 75 -5.31 6.27 9.76
CA PRO A 75 -5.79 6.79 11.03
C PRO A 75 -6.59 5.77 11.85
N TRP A 76 -7.37 4.90 11.21
CA TRP A 76 -8.13 3.85 11.91
C TRP A 76 -7.27 2.75 12.57
N ASN A 77 -5.97 2.67 12.26
CA ASN A 77 -5.03 1.68 12.82
C ASN A 77 -3.77 2.32 13.46
N SER A 78 -3.78 3.64 13.68
CA SER A 78 -2.56 4.38 14.06
C SER A 78 -2.78 5.26 15.29
N ASP A 79 -2.97 4.62 16.45
CA ASP A 79 -3.26 5.27 17.72
C ASP A 79 -2.26 6.35 18.14
N TRP A 80 -1.01 6.29 17.67
CA TRP A 80 0.00 7.30 17.95
C TRP A 80 -0.40 8.69 17.43
N MET A 81 -1.25 8.75 16.40
CA MET A 81 -1.71 9.99 15.77
C MET A 81 -2.50 10.89 16.73
N LYS A 82 -3.18 10.32 17.74
CA LYS A 82 -3.94 11.08 18.75
C LYS A 82 -3.09 12.06 19.56
N TRP A 83 -1.78 11.78 19.67
CA TRP A 83 -0.83 12.62 20.40
C TRP A 83 -0.22 13.71 19.52
N LYS A 84 -0.34 13.59 18.20
CA LYS A 84 0.25 14.52 17.22
C LYS A 84 -0.78 15.46 16.61
N TYR A 85 -2.01 14.98 16.38
CA TYR A 85 -3.05 15.70 15.67
C TYR A 85 -4.27 15.92 16.59
N PRO A 86 -4.59 17.18 16.95
CA PRO A 86 -5.75 17.50 17.79
C PRO A 86 -7.10 17.08 17.18
N ASP A 87 -7.16 16.98 15.86
CA ASP A 87 -8.32 16.61 15.03
C ASP A 87 -8.26 15.14 14.56
N TYR A 88 -7.53 14.29 15.26
CA TYR A 88 -7.42 12.87 14.95
C TYR A 88 -8.80 12.21 14.83
N ASN A 89 -9.07 11.65 13.66
CA ASN A 89 -10.32 11.01 13.34
C ASN A 89 -10.07 9.58 12.80
N THR A 90 -10.48 8.58 13.58
CA THR A 90 -10.35 7.16 13.25
C THR A 90 -11.29 6.69 12.16
N THR A 91 -12.25 7.51 11.69
CA THR A 91 -13.13 7.11 10.59
C THR A 91 -12.47 7.33 9.22
N ILE A 92 -11.45 8.19 9.15
CA ILE A 92 -10.74 8.53 7.91
C ILE A 92 -10.11 7.25 7.32
N ASN A 93 -10.24 7.08 6.01
CA ASN A 93 -9.74 5.96 5.20
C ASN A 93 -10.52 4.65 5.38
N LYS A 94 -11.32 4.48 6.44
CA LYS A 94 -11.89 3.17 6.79
C LYS A 94 -12.83 2.64 5.70
N LYS A 95 -13.59 3.54 5.07
CA LYS A 95 -14.47 3.17 3.95
C LYS A 95 -13.69 2.58 2.77
N LEU A 96 -12.52 3.14 2.43
CA LEU A 96 -11.70 2.60 1.35
C LEU A 96 -11.12 1.23 1.71
N ASP A 97 -10.63 1.08 2.94
CA ASP A 97 -10.13 -0.19 3.48
C ASP A 97 -11.20 -1.29 3.36
N ASP A 98 -12.43 -1.01 3.80
CA ASP A 98 -13.55 -1.96 3.71
C ASP A 98 -13.87 -2.35 2.26
N ILE A 99 -13.79 -1.42 1.31
CA ILE A 99 -14.04 -1.69 -0.11
C ILE A 99 -12.93 -2.57 -0.72
N LEU A 100 -11.68 -2.35 -0.32
CA LEU A 100 -10.53 -3.09 -0.82
C LEU A 100 -10.44 -4.50 -0.21
N TYR A 101 -10.86 -4.67 1.05
CA TYR A 101 -10.87 -5.97 1.73
C TYR A 101 -12.03 -6.88 1.30
N ALA A 102 -13.16 -6.30 0.88
CA ALA A 102 -14.36 -7.05 0.50
C ALA A 102 -14.33 -7.66 -0.93
N LYS A 103 -13.19 -7.60 -1.64
CA LYS A 103 -13.01 -8.09 -3.01
C LYS A 103 -11.81 -9.01 -3.12
#